data_AF-A0A9E2A5G7-F1
#
_entry.id   AF-A0A9E2A5G7-F1
#
_cell.length_a   1.000
_cell.length_b   1.000
_cell.length_c   1.000
_cell.angle_alpha   90.00
_cell.angle_beta   90.00
_cell.angle_gamma   90.00
#
_symmetry.space_group_name_H-M   'P 1'
#
loop_
_entity.id
_entity.type
_entity.pdbx_description
1 polymer ?
#
loop_
_entity_poly.entity_id
_entity_poly.type
_entity_poly.pdbx_seq_one_letter_code
_entity_poly.pdbx_strand_id
1 'polypeptide(L)'
;PRFEQALNAARVADLEPGDALYVPSMWWHHVEGMDILNVLINYWWRRVPDYMDTPVNVLEYALLCLKDLPRPQREAWRAIFDFYVFDFEPDSIGHIPENRRGALAPMDENAARRLRGQLLRKLNR
;
A
#
# COMPACT_ATOMS: atom_id res chain seq x y z
N PRO A 1 -15.90 -6.21 20.46
CA PRO A 1 -16.08 -7.58 21.00
C PRO A 1 -15.04 -8.63 20.56
N ARG A 2 -14.33 -8.49 19.42
CA ARG A 2 -13.31 -9.47 18.99
C ARG A 2 -11.88 -9.18 19.48
N PHE A 3 -11.71 -8.23 20.40
CA PHE A 3 -10.39 -7.82 20.89
C PHE A 3 -9.68 -8.94 21.63
N GLU A 4 -10.39 -9.69 22.49
CA GLU A 4 -9.84 -10.83 23.23
C GLU A 4 -9.25 -11.90 22.30
N GLN A 5 -9.90 -12.17 21.17
CA GLN A 5 -9.38 -13.10 20.16
C GLN A 5 -8.09 -12.59 19.52
N ALA A 6 -8.00 -11.28 19.25
CA ALA A 6 -6.79 -10.66 18.71
C ALA A 6 -5.63 -10.71 19.71
N LEU A 7 -5.90 -10.51 21.01
CA LEU A 7 -4.89 -10.63 22.06
C LEU A 7 -4.29 -12.03 22.14
N ASN A 8 -5.08 -13.08 21.95
CA ASN A 8 -4.56 -14.46 21.93
C ASN A 8 -3.55 -14.71 20.80
N ALA A 9 -3.62 -13.94 19.71
CA ALA A 9 -2.67 -14.01 18.60
C ALA A 9 -1.50 -13.02 18.75
N ALA A 10 -1.51 -12.16 19.77
CA ALA A 10 -0.49 -11.14 19.95
C ALA A 10 0.90 -11.76 20.18
N ARG A 11 1.92 -10.96 19.87
CA ARG A 11 3.30 -11.21 20.24
C ARG A 11 3.73 -10.07 21.13
N VAL A 12 4.31 -10.41 22.27
CA VAL A 12 4.74 -9.45 23.29
C VAL A 12 6.24 -9.61 23.46
N ALA A 13 6.94 -8.50 23.54
CA ALA A 13 8.36 -8.43 23.81
C ALA A 13 8.61 -7.23 24.72
N ASP A 14 9.37 -7.45 25.79
CA ASP A 14 9.90 -6.39 26.64
C ASP A 14 11.25 -5.97 26.05
N LEU A 15 11.48 -4.66 25.95
CA LEU A 15 12.69 -4.11 25.34
C LEU A 15 13.55 -3.43 26.41
N GLU A 16 14.79 -3.87 26.54
CA GLU A 16 15.80 -3.22 27.38
C GLU A 16 16.55 -2.12 26.62
N PRO A 17 17.25 -1.21 27.32
CA PRO A 17 18.07 -0.19 26.67
C PRO A 17 19.10 -0.79 25.70
N GLY A 18 18.97 -0.46 24.42
CA GLY A 18 19.84 -0.96 23.34
C GLY A 18 19.20 -2.04 22.46
N ASP A 19 18.08 -2.61 22.88
CA ASP A 19 17.33 -3.56 22.05
C ASP A 19 16.69 -2.88 20.84
N ALA A 20 16.58 -3.66 19.75
CA ALA A 20 15.94 -3.24 18.53
C ALA A 20 14.85 -4.24 18.12
N LEU A 21 13.67 -3.71 17.78
CA LEU A 21 12.57 -4.50 17.27
C LEU A 21 12.35 -4.17 15.79
N TYR A 22 12.40 -5.20 14.93
CA TYR A 22 11.95 -5.06 13.54
C TYR A 22 10.46 -5.39 13.45
N VAL A 23 9.67 -4.39 13.07
CA VAL A 23 8.22 -4.54 12.85
C VAL A 23 7.95 -4.52 11.34
N PRO A 24 7.54 -5.65 10.73
CA PRO A 24 7.20 -5.68 9.32
C PRO A 24 6.05 -4.71 9.00
N SER A 25 6.00 -4.22 7.75
CA SER A 25 4.88 -3.39 7.29
C SER A 25 3.53 -4.07 7.54
N MET A 26 2.51 -3.26 7.85
CA MET A 26 1.13 -3.70 8.18
C MET A 26 0.95 -4.39 9.53
N TRP A 27 2.00 -4.53 10.36
CA TRP A 27 1.85 -5.05 11.71
C TRP A 27 1.30 -3.99 12.66
N TRP A 28 0.13 -4.27 13.21
CA TRP A 28 -0.41 -3.52 14.34
C TRP A 28 0.48 -3.74 15.55
N HIS A 29 0.81 -2.66 16.25
CA HIS A 29 1.63 -2.71 17.44
C HIS A 29 1.15 -1.67 18.45
N HIS A 30 1.31 -2.02 19.72
CA HIS A 30 1.06 -1.18 20.88
C HIS A 30 2.37 -1.09 21.66
N VAL A 31 2.71 0.10 22.14
CA VAL A 31 3.93 0.34 22.92
C VAL A 31 3.51 0.96 24.24
N GLU A 32 4.02 0.39 25.33
CA GLU A 32 3.83 0.90 26.70
C GLU A 32 5.20 1.18 27.31
N GLY A 33 5.35 2.35 27.93
CA GLY A 33 6.56 2.69 28.69
C GLY A 33 6.39 2.29 30.15
N MET A 34 7.27 1.42 30.66
CA MET A 34 7.15 0.84 32.00
C MET A 34 7.86 1.66 33.09
N ASP A 35 8.76 2.57 32.71
CA ASP A 35 9.55 3.38 33.64
C ASP A 35 9.17 4.86 33.65
N ILE A 36 9.73 5.62 34.60
CA ILE A 36 9.54 7.08 34.72
C ILE A 36 10.01 7.86 33.48
N LEU A 37 10.95 7.29 32.71
CA LEU A 37 11.47 7.86 31.48
C LEU A 37 11.77 6.74 30.49
N ASN A 38 11.21 6.86 29.28
CA ASN A 38 11.41 5.92 28.18
C ASN A 38 11.76 6.74 26.93
N VAL A 39 12.80 6.33 26.19
CA VAL A 39 13.19 6.97 24.93
C VAL A 39 13.28 5.90 23.86
N LEU A 40 12.52 6.08 22.78
CA LEU A 40 12.51 5.20 21.62
C LEU A 40 12.82 6.00 20.36
N ILE A 41 13.67 5.46 19.49
CA ILE A 41 13.94 6.00 18.17
C ILE A 41 13.45 4.99 17.13
N ASN A 42 12.54 5.42 16.26
CA ASN A 42 12.01 4.58 15.19
C ASN A 42 12.51 5.04 13.82
N TYR A 43 12.78 4.09 12.93
CA TYR A 43 13.09 4.33 11.53
C TYR A 43 12.09 3.62 10.64
N TRP A 44 11.49 4.36 9.71
CA TRP A 44 10.57 3.82 8.70
C TRP A 44 11.24 3.88 7.34
N TRP A 45 11.21 2.78 6.60
CA TRP A 45 11.71 2.74 5.24
C TRP A 45 10.87 1.80 4.39
N ARG A 46 10.96 1.98 3.07
CA ARG A 46 10.37 1.06 2.08
C ARG A 46 11.50 0.62 1.15
N ARG A 47 11.50 -0.67 0.78
CA ARG A 47 12.43 -1.21 -0.22
C ARG A 47 11.80 -1.16 -1.61
N VAL A 48 11.42 0.04 -2.03
CA VAL A 48 10.82 0.32 -3.34
C VAL A 48 11.43 1.59 -3.91
N PRO A 49 11.39 1.82 -5.23
CA PRO A 49 11.89 3.05 -5.82
C PRO A 49 11.20 4.30 -5.26
N ASP A 50 11.95 5.38 -5.10
CA ASP A 50 11.48 6.65 -4.50
C ASP A 50 10.32 7.30 -5.26
N TYR A 51 10.16 6.98 -6.55
CA TYR A 51 9.06 7.50 -7.36
C TYR A 51 7.69 6.90 -7.02
N MET A 52 7.62 5.83 -6.21
CA MET A 52 6.37 5.16 -5.83
C MET A 52 5.67 5.88 -4.66
N ASP A 53 4.50 6.45 -4.94
CA ASP A 53 3.65 7.09 -3.94
C ASP A 53 3.15 6.11 -2.86
N THR A 54 2.50 6.64 -1.82
CA THR A 54 1.97 5.83 -0.71
C THR A 54 0.71 5.04 -1.14
N PRO A 55 0.60 3.73 -0.84
CA PRO A 55 -0.56 2.92 -1.23
C PRO A 55 -1.88 3.39 -0.64
N VAL A 56 -1.88 4.11 0.49
CA VAL A 56 -3.12 4.63 1.11
C VAL A 56 -3.86 5.59 0.18
N ASN A 57 -3.15 6.33 -0.67
CA ASN A 57 -3.77 7.23 -1.65
C ASN A 57 -4.69 6.46 -2.62
N VAL A 58 -4.31 5.21 -2.99
CA VAL A 58 -5.13 4.35 -3.85
C VAL A 58 -6.40 3.94 -3.11
N LEU A 59 -6.29 3.56 -1.83
CA LEU A 59 -7.44 3.20 -1.00
C LEU A 59 -8.40 4.39 -0.86
N GLU A 60 -7.91 5.57 -0.50
CA GLU A 60 -8.73 6.76 -0.33
C GLU A 60 -9.49 7.12 -1.61
N TYR A 61 -8.81 7.08 -2.76
CA TYR A 61 -9.47 7.36 -4.04
C TYR A 61 -10.44 6.25 -4.46
N ALA A 62 -10.14 4.98 -4.15
CA ALA A 62 -11.08 3.89 -4.36
C ALA A 62 -12.32 4.00 -3.45
N LEU A 63 -12.18 4.51 -2.22
CA LEU A 63 -13.33 4.79 -1.36
C LEU A 63 -14.22 5.88 -1.96
N LEU A 64 -13.61 6.93 -2.51
CA LEU A 64 -14.33 8.01 -3.20
C LEU A 64 -15.07 7.51 -4.46
N CYS A 65 -14.42 6.67 -5.27
CA CYS A 65 -14.93 6.31 -6.59
C CYS A 65 -15.76 5.00 -6.63
N LEU A 66 -15.47 4.04 -5.77
CA LEU A 66 -15.94 2.65 -5.92
C LEU A 66 -16.82 2.16 -4.77
N LYS A 67 -16.60 2.65 -3.54
CA LYS A 67 -17.23 2.10 -2.32
C LYS A 67 -18.75 2.00 -2.43
N ASP A 68 -19.39 3.04 -2.95
CA ASP A 68 -20.85 3.17 -2.96
C ASP A 68 -21.51 2.77 -4.30
N LEU A 69 -20.74 2.25 -5.27
CA LEU A 69 -21.30 1.71 -6.51
C LEU A 69 -22.17 0.47 -6.25
N PRO A 70 -23.16 0.16 -7.13
CA PRO A 70 -23.89 -1.10 -7.08
C PRO A 70 -22.94 -2.30 -7.04
N ARG A 71 -23.30 -3.33 -6.26
CA ARG A 71 -22.45 -4.51 -6.04
C ARG A 71 -21.88 -5.12 -7.34
N PRO A 72 -22.67 -5.33 -8.42
CA PRO A 72 -22.14 -5.89 -9.66
C PRO A 72 -21.02 -5.03 -10.28
N GLN A 73 -21.09 -3.71 -10.14
CA GLN A 73 -20.06 -2.80 -10.65
C GLN A 73 -18.79 -2.86 -9.80
N ARG A 74 -18.91 -2.98 -8.48
CA ARG A 74 -17.74 -3.16 -7.59
C ARG A 74 -17.04 -4.48 -7.86
N GLU A 75 -17.79 -5.55 -8.14
CA GLU A 75 -17.23 -6.86 -8.50
C GLU A 75 -16.50 -6.80 -9.85
N ALA A 76 -17.07 -6.09 -10.84
CA ALA A 76 -16.38 -5.87 -12.11
C ALA A 76 -15.07 -5.07 -11.93
N TRP A 77 -15.08 -3.98 -11.14
CA TRP A 77 -13.87 -3.21 -10.86
C TRP A 77 -12.84 -4.01 -10.06
N ARG A 78 -13.25 -4.87 -9.14
CA ARG A 78 -12.34 -5.77 -8.43
C ARG A 78 -11.58 -6.65 -9.43
N ALA A 79 -12.27 -7.30 -10.37
CA ALA A 79 -11.63 -8.14 -11.38
C ALA A 79 -10.63 -7.36 -12.26
N ILE A 80 -10.90 -6.09 -12.53
CA ILE A 80 -9.97 -5.19 -13.24
C ILE A 80 -8.72 -4.92 -12.39
N PHE A 81 -8.88 -4.62 -11.10
CA PHE A 81 -7.75 -4.43 -10.18
C PHE A 81 -6.94 -5.71 -10.00
N ASP A 82 -7.60 -6.86 -9.87
CA ASP A 82 -6.94 -8.16 -9.78
C ASP A 82 -6.06 -8.37 -11.01
N PHE A 83 -6.60 -8.22 -12.22
CA PHE A 83 -5.84 -8.41 -13.46
C PHE A 83 -4.66 -7.43 -13.64
N TYR A 84 -4.82 -6.15 -13.32
CA TYR A 84 -3.80 -5.13 -13.60
C TYR A 84 -2.85 -4.82 -12.44
N VAL A 85 -3.15 -5.25 -11.20
CA VAL A 85 -2.38 -4.86 -10.01
C VAL A 85 -2.03 -6.06 -9.13
N PHE A 86 -2.99 -6.88 -8.72
CA PHE A 86 -2.75 -7.91 -7.70
C PHE A 86 -2.25 -9.23 -8.28
N ASP A 87 -2.76 -9.62 -9.44
CA ASP A 87 -2.41 -10.83 -10.20
C ASP A 87 -1.68 -10.47 -11.51
N PHE A 88 -1.04 -9.29 -11.56
CA PHE A 88 -0.35 -8.83 -12.75
C PHE A 88 0.90 -9.67 -13.04
N GLU A 89 0.88 -10.35 -14.17
CA GLU A 89 2.04 -11.05 -14.73
C GLU A 89 2.56 -10.29 -15.97
N PRO A 90 3.88 -10.07 -16.13
CA PRO A 90 4.42 -9.36 -17.30
C PRO A 90 3.99 -9.92 -18.66
N ASP A 91 3.74 -11.23 -18.74
CA ASP A 91 3.31 -11.90 -19.97
C ASP A 91 1.82 -11.65 -20.31
N SER A 92 1.00 -11.22 -19.34
CA SER A 92 -0.44 -10.93 -19.54
C SER A 92 -0.67 -9.84 -20.60
N ILE A 93 0.33 -8.97 -20.80
CA ILE A 93 0.33 -7.87 -21.78
C ILE A 93 1.24 -8.16 -23.00
N GLY A 94 1.69 -9.41 -23.17
CA GLY A 94 2.61 -9.80 -24.24
C GLY A 94 2.06 -9.54 -25.65
N HIS A 95 0.73 -9.60 -25.81
CA HIS A 95 0.03 -9.28 -27.04
C HIS A 95 0.03 -7.77 -27.40
N ILE A 96 0.41 -6.90 -26.46
CA ILE A 96 0.50 -5.45 -26.66
C ILE A 96 1.92 -5.08 -27.11
N PRO A 97 2.09 -4.42 -28.27
CA PRO A 97 3.39 -3.92 -28.72
C PRO A 97 4.06 -3.06 -27.64
N GLU A 98 5.37 -3.23 -27.44
CA GLU A 98 6.11 -2.61 -26.33
C GLU A 98 5.93 -1.08 -26.28
N ASN A 99 6.01 -0.41 -27.44
CA ASN A 99 5.81 1.03 -27.56
C ASN A 99 4.37 1.53 -27.30
N ARG A 100 3.41 0.62 -27.05
CA ARG A 100 2.00 0.93 -26.78
C ARG A 100 1.52 0.48 -25.40
N ARG A 101 2.39 -0.11 -24.56
CA ARG A 101 2.01 -0.58 -23.22
C ARG A 101 1.69 0.55 -22.23
N GLY A 102 2.25 1.74 -22.43
CA GLY A 102 1.94 2.91 -21.61
C GLY A 102 2.28 2.69 -20.13
N ALA A 103 1.29 2.79 -19.23
CA ALA A 103 1.47 2.56 -17.80
C ALA A 103 1.63 1.08 -17.42
N LEU A 104 1.38 0.16 -18.35
CA LEU A 104 1.57 -1.29 -18.18
C LEU A 104 3.03 -1.73 -18.44
N ALA A 105 3.85 -0.86 -19.02
CA ALA A 105 5.29 -1.11 -19.13
C ALA A 105 5.95 -1.02 -17.74
N PRO A 106 7.14 -1.62 -17.53
CA PRO A 106 7.91 -1.42 -16.31
C PRO A 106 8.03 0.06 -15.95
N MET A 107 7.71 0.40 -14.71
CA MET A 107 7.67 1.79 -14.26
C MET A 107 9.08 2.36 -14.07
N ASP A 108 9.28 3.59 -14.50
CA ASP A 108 10.45 4.42 -14.20
C ASP A 108 10.02 5.80 -13.67
N GLU A 109 10.98 6.64 -13.29
CA GLU A 109 10.68 7.98 -12.76
C GLU A 109 9.88 8.86 -13.75
N ASN A 110 10.18 8.75 -15.05
CA ASN A 110 9.55 9.59 -16.07
C ASN A 110 8.11 9.14 -16.33
N ALA A 111 7.86 7.84 -16.38
CA ALA A 111 6.55 7.23 -16.48
C ALA A 111 5.71 7.55 -15.24
N ALA A 112 6.28 7.44 -14.03
CA ALA A 112 5.62 7.81 -12.78
C ALA A 112 5.24 9.30 -12.76
N ARG A 113 6.15 10.20 -13.14
CA ARG A 113 5.88 11.64 -13.25
C ARG A 113 4.76 11.94 -14.23
N ARG A 114 4.76 11.28 -15.40
CA ARG A 114 3.71 11.43 -16.42
C ARG A 114 2.35 10.95 -15.91
N LEU A 115 2.29 9.78 -15.28
CA LEU A 115 1.06 9.22 -14.72
C LEU A 115 0.50 10.10 -13.59
N ARG A 116 1.36 10.55 -12.67
CA ARG A 116 0.99 11.49 -11.61
C ARG A 116 0.41 12.78 -12.18
N GLY A 117 1.04 13.36 -13.20
CA GLY A 117 0.53 14.56 -13.88
C GLY A 117 -0.84 14.34 -14.54
N GLN A 118 -1.09 13.16 -15.11
CA GLN A 118 -2.41 12.80 -15.65
C GLN A 118 -3.47 12.69 -14.55
N LEU A 119 -3.13 12.09 -13.41
CA LEU A 119 -4.04 11.97 -12.26
C LEU A 119 -4.37 13.34 -11.67
N LEU A 120 -3.36 14.18 -11.41
CA LEU A 120 -3.57 15.54 -10.88
C LEU A 120 -4.51 16.38 -11.75
N ARG A 121 -4.38 16.31 -13.09
CA ARG A 121 -5.31 17.00 -14.00
C ARG A 121 -6.74 16.48 -13.92
N LYS A 122 -6.95 15.19 -13.62
CA LYS A 122 -8.28 14.60 -13.45
C LYS A 122 -8.88 14.97 -12.09
N LEU A 123 -8.05 15.07 -11.05
CA LEU A 123 -8.48 15.44 -9.70
C LEU A 123 -8.84 16.92 -9.57
N ASN A 124 -8.18 17.79 -10.34
CA ASN A 124 -8.42 19.24 -10.33
C ASN A 124 -9.55 19.69 -11.28
N ARG A 125 -10.36 18.76 -11.81
CA ARG A 125 -11.54 19.05 -12.64
C ARG A 125 -12.79 19.00 -11.80
#